data_AF-A0A435GI19-F1
#
_entry.id   AF-A0A435GI19-F1
#
_cell.length_a   1.000
_cell.length_b   1.000
_cell.length_c   1.000
_cell.angle_alpha   90.00
_cell.angle_beta   90.00
_cell.angle_gamma   90.00
#
_symmetry.space_group_name_H-M   'P 1'
#
loop_
_entity.id
_entity.type
_entity.pdbx_description
1 polymer ?
#
loop_
_entity_poly.entity_id
_entity_poly.type
_entity_poly.pdbx_seq_one_letter_code
_entity_poly.pdbx_strand_id
1 'polypeptide(L)'
;VAQVAYRVAAFIKLQETPRAGRKLAILIPDYPSAPGRTGYAVGLDVPSSVLAMLHDLKEQGYVVEGIPETPRGLLDLLERSADGLGLDDYLALSTELPTGAIAAVEAAWGKAEDETGLREAPPSVLPEGGA
;
A
#
# COMPACT_ATOMS: atom_id res chain seq x y z
N VAL A 1 1.30 -2.49 25.25
CA VAL A 1 0.32 -1.44 25.64
C VAL A 1 0.35 -0.25 24.67
N ALA A 2 1.50 0.36 24.36
CA ALA A 2 1.58 1.54 23.49
C ALA A 2 0.93 1.39 22.10
N GLN A 3 1.16 0.26 21.41
CA GLN A 3 0.56 0.00 20.09
C GLN A 3 -0.98 0.01 20.11
N VAL A 4 -1.57 -0.56 21.16
CA VAL A 4 -3.04 -0.58 21.33
C VAL A 4 -3.55 0.84 21.59
N ALA A 5 -2.89 1.59 22.46
CA ALA A 5 -3.24 2.99 22.73
C ALA A 5 -3.17 3.85 21.46
N TYR A 6 -2.12 3.67 20.63
CA TYR A 6 -1.97 4.37 19.36
C TYR A 6 -3.12 4.06 18.39
N ARG A 7 -3.50 2.79 18.24
CA ARG A 7 -4.62 2.40 17.37
C ARG A 7 -5.95 3.00 17.85
N VAL A 8 -6.21 2.96 19.15
CA VAL A 8 -7.42 3.57 19.74
C VAL A 8 -7.44 5.08 19.48
N ALA A 9 -6.33 5.77 19.72
CA ALA A 9 -6.21 7.20 19.43
C ALA A 9 -6.43 7.51 17.94
N ALA A 10 -5.91 6.68 17.03
CA ALA A 10 -6.12 6.82 15.60
C ALA A 10 -7.60 6.66 15.19
N PHE A 11 -8.32 5.70 15.79
CA PHE A 11 -9.77 5.53 15.55
C PHE A 11 -10.58 6.72 16.07
N ILE A 12 -10.27 7.22 17.27
CA ILE A 12 -10.92 8.42 17.83
C ILE A 12 -10.67 9.61 16.90
N LYS A 13 -9.42 9.83 16.48
CA LYS A 13 -9.06 10.89 15.54
C LYS A 13 -9.85 10.76 14.22
N LEU A 14 -9.98 9.55 13.67
CA LEU A 14 -10.78 9.32 12.46
C LEU A 14 -12.25 9.69 12.67
N GLN A 15 -12.83 9.33 13.82
CA GLN A 15 -14.20 9.66 14.17
C GLN A 15 -14.43 11.19 14.27
N GLU A 16 -13.51 11.89 14.94
CA GLU A 16 -13.59 13.35 15.17
C GLU A 16 -13.26 14.18 13.92
N THR A 17 -12.43 13.66 13.01
CA THR A 17 -12.04 14.39 11.81
C THR A 17 -13.24 14.54 10.86
N PRO A 18 -13.63 15.77 10.45
CA PRO A 18 -14.68 15.98 9.45
C PRO A 18 -14.35 15.27 8.14
N ARG A 19 -15.35 14.80 7.39
CA ARG A 19 -15.15 14.03 6.15
C ARG A 19 -14.21 14.71 5.15
N ALA A 20 -14.35 16.03 4.96
CA ALA A 20 -13.48 16.82 4.09
C ALA A 20 -12.00 16.86 4.52
N GLY A 21 -11.70 16.60 5.79
CA GLY A 21 -10.34 16.52 6.32
C GLY A 21 -9.76 15.10 6.40
N ARG A 22 -10.55 14.07 6.07
CA ARG A 22 -10.11 12.67 6.13
C ARG A 22 -9.30 12.34 4.88
N LYS A 23 -8.11 11.78 5.09
CA LYS A 23 -7.25 11.26 4.02
C LYS A 23 -7.36 9.74 4.00
N LEU A 24 -7.88 9.19 2.91
CA LEU A 24 -8.10 7.75 2.73
C LEU A 24 -7.13 7.21 1.67
N ALA A 25 -6.61 6.00 1.90
CA ALA A 25 -5.84 5.26 0.92
C ALA A 25 -6.62 4.01 0.49
N ILE A 26 -6.79 3.80 -0.81
CA ILE A 26 -7.36 2.58 -1.39
C ILE A 26 -6.19 1.79 -1.97
N LEU A 27 -5.93 0.61 -1.41
CA LEU A 27 -4.84 -0.27 -1.85
C LEU A 27 -5.39 -1.29 -2.84
N ILE A 28 -4.83 -1.30 -4.05
CA ILE A 28 -5.16 -2.27 -5.10
C ILE A 28 -3.96 -3.21 -5.23
N PRO A 29 -4.13 -4.53 -5.03
CA PRO A 29 -3.04 -5.47 -5.21
C PRO A 29 -2.66 -5.55 -6.69
N ASP A 30 -1.36 -5.53 -6.97
CA ASP A 30 -0.82 -5.74 -8.30
C ASP A 30 0.15 -6.91 -8.30
N TYR A 31 0.06 -7.74 -9.35
CA TYR A 31 0.84 -8.97 -9.50
C TYR A 31 1.50 -8.94 -10.88
N PRO A 32 2.62 -8.21 -11.02
CA PRO A 32 3.24 -7.96 -12.32
C PRO A 32 3.73 -9.24 -13.03
N SER A 33 4.05 -10.30 -12.26
CA SER A 33 4.44 -11.61 -12.80
C SER A 33 3.28 -12.43 -13.36
N ALA A 34 2.04 -11.95 -13.24
CA ALA A 34 0.83 -12.60 -13.75
C ALA A 34 -0.01 -11.62 -14.59
N PRO A 35 0.26 -11.51 -15.91
CA PRO A 35 -0.47 -10.64 -16.80
C PRO A 35 -1.99 -10.82 -16.66
N GLY A 36 -2.72 -9.70 -16.53
CA GLY A 36 -4.17 -9.70 -16.34
C GLY A 36 -4.64 -9.87 -14.87
N ARG A 37 -3.72 -9.81 -13.88
CA ARG A 37 -4.08 -9.85 -12.45
C ARG A 37 -3.93 -8.53 -11.70
N THR A 38 -3.75 -7.41 -12.39
CA THR A 38 -3.80 -6.08 -11.77
C THR A 38 -5.18 -5.86 -11.16
N GLY A 39 -5.24 -5.62 -9.85
CA GLY A 39 -6.49 -5.55 -9.11
C GLY A 39 -7.23 -6.88 -9.01
N TYR A 40 -6.54 -8.02 -9.05
CA TYR A 40 -7.21 -9.32 -8.92
C TYR A 40 -7.78 -9.51 -7.51
N ALA A 41 -9.11 -9.49 -7.42
CA ALA A 41 -9.88 -9.97 -6.29
C ALA A 41 -10.98 -10.89 -6.81
N VAL A 42 -11.06 -12.11 -6.26
CA VAL A 42 -11.95 -13.17 -6.79
C VAL A 42 -13.40 -12.70 -6.77
N GLY A 43 -14.04 -12.69 -7.95
CA GLY A 43 -15.45 -12.32 -8.12
C GLY A 43 -15.76 -10.82 -8.06
N LEU A 44 -14.74 -9.95 -8.01
CA LEU A 44 -14.91 -8.51 -7.92
C LEU A 44 -14.29 -7.81 -9.13
N ASP A 45 -15.05 -6.92 -9.76
CA ASP A 45 -14.50 -5.94 -10.72
C ASP A 45 -13.89 -4.79 -9.91
N VAL A 46 -12.60 -4.94 -9.55
CA VAL A 46 -11.90 -3.98 -8.69
C VAL A 46 -11.84 -2.58 -9.30
N PRO A 47 -11.42 -2.37 -10.55
CA PRO A 47 -11.39 -1.03 -11.15
C PRO A 47 -12.75 -0.34 -11.13
N SER A 48 -13.83 -1.04 -11.50
CA SER A 48 -15.19 -0.46 -11.45
C SER A 48 -15.65 -0.18 -10.02
N SER A 49 -15.31 -1.05 -9.07
CA SER A 49 -15.67 -0.87 -7.65
C SER A 49 -14.95 0.32 -7.03
N VAL A 50 -13.67 0.52 -7.35
CA VAL A 50 -12.90 1.68 -6.90
C VAL A 50 -13.50 2.96 -7.47
N LEU A 51 -13.84 2.97 -8.76
CA LEU A 51 -14.48 4.12 -9.37
C LEU A 51 -15.81 4.49 -8.68
N ALA A 52 -16.66 3.50 -8.42
CA ALA A 52 -17.90 3.70 -7.66
C ALA A 52 -17.62 4.26 -6.25
N MET A 53 -16.66 3.68 -5.51
CA MET A 53 -16.27 4.19 -4.19
C MET A 53 -15.79 5.65 -4.23
N LEU A 54 -15.04 6.06 -5.25
CA LEU A 54 -14.58 7.45 -5.38
C LEU A 54 -15.74 8.42 -5.57
N HIS A 55 -16.76 8.03 -6.36
CA HIS A 55 -17.98 8.82 -6.51
C HIS A 55 -18.78 8.89 -5.21
N ASP A 56 -19.00 7.75 -4.54
CA ASP A 56 -19.71 7.70 -3.25
C ASP A 56 -19.02 8.56 -2.19
N LEU A 57 -17.68 8.49 -2.09
CA LEU A 57 -16.91 9.31 -1.15
C LEU A 57 -17.09 10.80 -1.44
N LYS A 58 -17.03 11.21 -2.71
CA LYS A 58 -17.24 12.61 -3.11
C LYS A 58 -18.64 13.09 -2.73
N GLU A 59 -19.67 12.30 -3.02
CA GLU A 59 -21.06 12.62 -2.66
C GLU A 59 -21.27 12.74 -1.15
N GLN A 60 -20.54 11.93 -0.36
CA GLN A 60 -20.59 11.98 1.10
C GLN A 60 -19.79 13.14 1.72
N GLY A 61 -19.13 13.99 0.91
CA GLY A 61 -18.41 15.18 1.36
C GLY A 61 -16.94 14.93 1.71
N TYR A 62 -16.35 13.85 1.21
CA TYR A 62 -14.89 13.71 1.20
C TYR A 62 -14.30 14.52 0.05
N VAL A 63 -13.07 15.01 0.22
CA VAL A 63 -12.34 15.67 -0.86
C VAL A 63 -11.79 14.59 -1.79
N VAL A 64 -12.35 14.50 -2.99
CA VAL A 64 -11.91 13.61 -4.07
C VAL A 64 -11.85 14.41 -5.37
N GLU A 65 -10.64 14.56 -5.90
CA GLU A 65 -10.35 15.31 -7.12
C GLU A 65 -9.84 14.36 -8.21
N GLY A 66 -10.00 14.75 -9.48
CA GLY A 66 -9.42 13.99 -10.60
C GLY A 66 -9.96 12.56 -10.78
N ILE A 67 -11.22 12.30 -10.43
CA ILE A 67 -11.84 10.98 -10.65
C ILE A 67 -11.82 10.67 -12.16
N PRO A 68 -11.20 9.57 -12.61
CA PRO A 68 -11.14 9.20 -14.02
C PRO A 68 -12.52 8.75 -14.54
N GLU A 69 -12.84 9.03 -15.80
CA GLU A 69 -14.16 8.71 -16.38
C GLU A 69 -14.41 7.21 -16.58
N THR A 70 -13.35 6.39 -16.59
CA THR A 70 -13.47 4.96 -16.90
C THR A 70 -12.58 4.11 -16.00
N PRO A 71 -12.95 2.85 -15.75
CA PRO A 71 -12.09 1.91 -15.02
C PRO A 71 -10.72 1.72 -15.69
N ARG A 72 -10.65 1.81 -17.02
CA ARG A 72 -9.38 1.78 -17.76
C ARG A 72 -8.54 3.02 -17.47
N GLY A 73 -9.15 4.21 -17.47
CA GLY A 73 -8.46 5.45 -17.13
C GLY A 73 -7.89 5.44 -15.70
N LEU A 74 -8.57 4.77 -14.75
CA LEU A 74 -8.02 4.54 -13.41
C LEU A 74 -6.73 3.71 -13.45
N LEU A 75 -6.72 2.60 -14.18
CA LEU A 75 -5.54 1.75 -14.32
C LEU A 75 -4.39 2.50 -15.02
N ASP A 76 -4.70 3.23 -16.10
CA ASP A 76 -3.71 4.02 -16.83
C ASP A 76 -3.05 5.10 -15.94
N LEU A 77 -3.77 5.67 -14.96
CA LEU A 77 -3.21 6.61 -13.98
C LEU A 77 -2.28 5.92 -12.99
N LEU A 78 -2.63 4.72 -12.53
CA LEU A 78 -1.81 3.95 -11.59
C LEU A 78 -0.49 3.49 -12.24
N GLU A 79 -0.53 3.06 -13.50
CA GLU A 79 0.67 2.64 -14.25
C GLU A 79 1.66 3.79 -14.46
N ARG A 80 1.19 5.03 -14.55
CA ARG A 80 2.04 6.23 -14.71
C ARG A 80 2.66 6.70 -13.39
N SER A 81 2.04 6.34 -12.26
CA SER A 81 2.45 6.77 -10.93
C SER A 81 3.56 5.87 -10.39
N ALA A 82 4.74 5.92 -11.01
CA ALA A 82 5.92 5.15 -10.60
C ALA A 82 6.84 5.91 -9.63
N ASP A 83 6.26 6.72 -8.73
CA ASP A 83 7.03 7.42 -7.71
C ASP A 83 7.39 6.43 -6.58
N GLY A 84 8.58 5.84 -6.70
CA GLY A 84 9.19 5.06 -5.64
C GLY A 84 9.70 5.94 -4.49
N LEU A 85 10.00 5.32 -3.34
CA LEU A 85 10.69 5.99 -2.25
C LEU A 85 12.17 6.16 -2.62
N GLY A 86 12.70 7.38 -2.53
CA GLY A 86 14.13 7.63 -2.75
C GLY A 86 15.00 6.87 -1.76
N LEU A 87 16.21 6.47 -2.17
CA LEU A 87 17.10 5.67 -1.32
C LEU A 87 17.42 6.38 0.01
N ASP A 88 17.71 7.67 -0.04
CA ASP A 88 18.01 8.46 1.16
C ASP A 88 16.81 8.52 2.13
N ASP A 89 15.59 8.68 1.59
CA ASP A 89 14.36 8.68 2.39
C ASP A 89 14.08 7.29 2.98
N TYR A 90 14.30 6.22 2.21
CA TYR A 90 14.20 4.84 2.68
C TYR A 90 15.16 4.57 3.83
N LEU A 91 16.44 4.95 3.68
CA LEU A 91 17.46 4.78 4.71
C LEU A 91 17.16 5.61 5.96
N ALA A 92 16.63 6.83 5.81
CA ALA A 92 16.21 7.63 6.95
C ALA A 92 15.08 6.95 7.72
N LEU A 93 14.02 6.50 7.04
CA LEU A 93 12.86 5.84 7.63
C LEU A 93 13.20 4.48 8.24
N SER A 94 14.17 3.76 7.68
CA SER A 94 14.58 2.44 8.18
C SER A 94 15.19 2.52 9.58
N THR A 95 15.78 3.66 9.96
CA THR A 95 16.35 3.87 11.30
C THR A 95 15.29 3.89 12.41
N GLU A 96 14.03 4.16 12.08
CA GLU A 96 12.92 4.14 13.03
C GLU A 96 12.37 2.73 13.29
N LEU A 97 12.75 1.76 12.45
CA LEU A 97 12.29 0.38 12.56
C LEU A 97 13.11 -0.42 13.57
N PRO A 98 12.53 -1.44 14.22
CA PRO A 98 13.28 -2.34 15.07
C PRO A 98 14.43 -2.99 14.30
N THR A 99 15.64 -3.00 14.88
CA THR A 99 16.85 -3.53 14.21
C THR A 99 16.68 -4.96 13.68
N GLY A 100 15.95 -5.81 14.40
CA GLY A 100 15.65 -7.17 13.96
C GLY A 100 14.78 -7.24 12.70
N ALA A 101 13.90 -6.26 12.47
CA ALA A 101 13.08 -6.20 11.27
C ALA A 101 13.90 -5.82 10.03
N ILE A 102 14.78 -4.81 10.16
CA ILE A 102 15.70 -4.42 9.08
C ILE A 102 16.66 -5.56 8.74
N ALA A 103 17.25 -6.19 9.76
CA ALA A 103 18.14 -7.34 9.55
C ALA A 103 17.44 -8.50 8.82
N ALA A 104 16.17 -8.76 9.13
CA ALA A 104 15.38 -9.80 8.44
C ALA A 104 15.12 -9.44 6.97
N VAL A 105 14.84 -8.16 6.67
CA VAL A 105 14.69 -7.67 5.30
C VAL A 105 16.01 -7.81 4.54
N GLU A 106 17.11 -7.32 5.10
CA GLU A 106 18.43 -7.41 4.44
C GLU A 106 18.88 -8.85 4.21
N ALA A 107 18.61 -9.76 5.15
CA ALA A 107 18.93 -11.18 4.98
C ALA A 107 18.15 -11.85 3.84
N ALA A 108 16.90 -11.45 3.63
CA ALA A 108 16.05 -12.01 2.58
C ALA A 108 16.28 -11.37 1.20
N TRP A 109 16.61 -10.07 1.17
CA TRP A 109 16.55 -9.26 -0.06
C TRP A 109 17.87 -8.55 -0.43
N GLY A 110 18.88 -8.61 0.44
CA GLY A 110 20.12 -7.85 0.32
C GLY A 110 19.99 -6.41 0.85
N LYS A 111 21.06 -5.63 0.73
CA LYS A 111 21.06 -4.23 1.17
C LYS A 111 20.35 -3.34 0.17
N ALA A 112 19.77 -2.24 0.65
CA ALA A 112 19.05 -1.29 -0.19
C ALA A 112 19.98 -0.52 -1.14
N GLU A 113 21.26 -0.39 -0.78
CA GLU A 113 22.30 0.25 -1.59
C GLU A 113 22.85 -0.67 -2.70
N ASP A 114 22.57 -1.97 -2.64
CA ASP A 114 22.85 -2.90 -3.75
C ASP A 114 21.80 -2.70 -4.87
N GLU A 115 22.06 -3.20 -6.09
CA GLU A 115 21.20 -2.98 -7.29
C GLU A 115 19.70 -2.80 -6.99
N THR A 116 19.21 -1.59 -7.27
CA THR A 116 17.80 -1.21 -7.14
C THR A 116 17.00 -1.75 -8.33
N GLY A 117 16.29 -2.86 -8.14
CA GLY A 117 15.43 -3.46 -9.15
C GLY A 117 14.45 -4.47 -8.54
N LEU A 118 13.49 -4.95 -9.33
CA LEU A 118 12.59 -6.06 -8.95
C LEU A 118 13.43 -7.31 -8.68
N ARG A 119 13.76 -7.57 -7.43
CA ARG A 119 14.26 -8.87 -6.98
C ARG A 119 13.05 -9.74 -6.63
N GLU A 120 13.01 -10.96 -7.15
CA GLU A 120 12.08 -11.96 -6.61
C GLU A 120 12.62 -12.44 -5.25
N ALA A 121 11.71 -12.59 -4.28
CA ALA A 121 12.10 -13.16 -3.00
C ALA A 121 12.61 -14.58 -3.24
N PRO A 122 13.68 -15.01 -2.57
CA PRO A 122 13.85 -16.44 -2.37
C PRO A 122 12.56 -16.99 -1.71
N PRO A 123 12.08 -18.17 -2.12
CA PRO A 123 10.86 -18.73 -1.57
C PRO A 123 10.94 -18.78 -0.05
N SER A 124 9.91 -18.25 0.60
CA SER A 124 9.82 -18.23 2.06
C SER A 124 9.86 -19.66 2.59
N VAL A 125 10.99 -20.05 3.20
CA VAL A 125 11.08 -21.26 3.99
C VAL A 125 10.58 -20.87 5.38
N LEU A 126 9.33 -21.21 5.69
CA LEU A 126 8.87 -21.14 7.08
C LEU A 126 9.84 -21.97 7.92
N PRO A 127 10.37 -21.46 9.05
CA PRO A 127 11.14 -22.29 9.94
C PRO A 127 10.26 -23.47 10.33
N GLU A 128 10.74 -24.68 10.04
CA GLU A 128 10.15 -25.93 10.52
C GLU A 128 9.82 -25.75 12.00
N GLY A 129 8.52 -25.81 12.33
CA GLY A 129 8.07 -25.66 13.69
C GLY A 129 8.74 -26.72 14.56
N GLY A 130 9.70 -26.29 15.38
CA GLY A 130 10.25 -27.12 16.43
C GLY A 130 9.14 -27.43 17.44
N ALA A 131 8.74 -28.70 17.47
CA ALA A 131 8.01 -29.29 18.59
C ALA A 131 8.95 -29.56 19.76
#